data_AF-X0RZ21-F1
#
_entry.id   AF-X0RZ21-F1
#
_cell.length_a   1.000
_cell.length_b   1.000
_cell.length_c   1.000
_cell.angle_alpha   90.00
_cell.angle_beta   90.00
_cell.angle_gamma   90.00
#
_symmetry.space_group_name_H-M   'P 1'
#
loop_
_entity.id
_entity.type
_entity.pdbx_description
1 polymer ?
#
loop_
_entity_poly.entity_id
_entity_poly.type
_entity_poly.pdbx_seq_one_letter_code
_entity_poly.pdbx_strand_id
1 'polypeptide(L)'
;MDGLCNVAGVGDKVTINGTEYHLSIPTPLDFGELERHVVSLRGNPFAELAKCIDEFPPEARHEALKGAADSIAHRSVRATQDEVGAFSGTADGIFFMLYLMLRKGHPEIDRPEKADELIREINEAETAGLMRVVSSLWTIETAAKNLP
;
A
#
# COMPACT_ATOMS: atom_id res chain seq x y z
N MET A 1 22.97 19.56 10.47
CA MET A 1 23.49 18.66 9.43
C MET A 1 22.58 18.82 8.22
N ASP A 2 22.93 19.71 7.30
CA ASP A 2 22.05 20.21 6.23
C ASP A 2 22.19 19.40 4.93
N GLY A 3 22.42 18.08 5.05
CA GLY A 3 22.70 17.19 3.92
C GLY A 3 21.52 16.33 3.45
N LEU A 4 20.48 16.17 4.27
CA LEU A 4 19.34 15.26 3.99
C LEU A 4 18.22 15.92 3.17
N CYS A 5 18.14 17.25 3.14
CA CYS A 5 17.11 17.96 2.38
C CYS A 5 17.40 18.03 0.87
N ASN A 6 18.63 17.77 0.43
CA ASN A 6 19.03 17.94 -0.98
C ASN A 6 18.80 16.72 -1.87
N VAL A 7 18.42 15.57 -1.32
CA VAL A 7 17.94 14.41 -2.12
C VAL A 7 16.40 14.42 -2.23
N ALA A 8 15.72 15.21 -1.40
CA ALA A 8 14.26 15.31 -1.32
C ALA A 8 13.67 16.46 -2.18
N GLY A 9 14.33 16.86 -3.26
CA GLY A 9 13.98 18.09 -4.00
C GLY A 9 13.67 17.93 -5.49
N VAL A 10 13.95 16.77 -6.08
CA VAL A 10 13.67 16.53 -7.51
C VAL A 10 12.67 15.39 -7.55
N GLY A 11 11.41 15.70 -7.85
CA GLY A 11 10.44 14.65 -8.15
C GLY A 11 11.03 13.76 -9.23
N ASP A 12 11.27 12.50 -8.88
CA ASP A 12 11.90 11.55 -9.79
C ASP A 12 10.99 11.38 -11.01
N LYS A 13 11.59 11.22 -12.19
CA LYS A 13 10.82 11.06 -13.43
C LYS A 13 10.87 9.60 -13.82
N VAL A 14 9.72 9.02 -14.11
CA VAL A 14 9.63 7.73 -14.79
C VAL A 14 9.11 7.97 -16.20
N THR A 15 9.74 7.34 -17.19
CA THR A 15 9.15 7.27 -18.54
C THR A 15 8.38 5.97 -18.67
N ILE A 16 7.11 6.06 -19.04
CA ILE A 16 6.21 4.92 -19.30
C ILE A 16 5.66 5.13 -20.70
N ASN A 17 5.92 4.20 -21.62
CA ASN A 17 5.47 4.29 -23.02
C ASN A 17 5.86 5.60 -23.73
N GLY A 18 7.07 6.11 -23.44
CA GLY A 18 7.55 7.38 -23.99
C GLY A 18 6.90 8.63 -23.39
N THR A 19 5.99 8.48 -22.44
CA THR A 19 5.41 9.58 -21.66
C THR A 19 6.17 9.73 -20.35
N GLU A 20 6.61 10.95 -20.06
CA GLU A 20 7.35 11.26 -18.83
C GLU A 20 6.37 11.60 -17.70
N TYR A 21 6.40 10.82 -16.63
CA TYR A 21 5.62 11.04 -15.43
C TYR A 21 6.52 11.52 -14.30
N HIS A 22 6.14 12.66 -13.73
CA HIS A 22 6.74 13.18 -12.51
C HIS A 22 6.17 12.51 -11.26
N LEU A 23 7.05 11.96 -10.43
CA LEU A 23 6.72 11.38 -9.13
C LEU A 23 6.81 12.45 -8.05
N SER A 24 5.70 12.65 -7.34
CA SER A 24 5.69 13.52 -6.16
C SER A 24 6.24 12.78 -4.95
N ILE A 25 6.85 13.52 -4.03
CA ILE A 25 7.34 12.96 -2.78
C ILE A 25 6.14 12.51 -1.91
N PRO A 26 6.19 11.30 -1.31
CA PRO A 26 5.19 10.85 -0.35
C PRO A 26 5.08 11.80 0.84
N THR A 27 3.86 12.08 1.28
CA THR A 27 3.56 12.92 2.44
C THR A 27 2.97 12.07 3.57
N PRO A 28 2.94 12.56 4.82
CA PRO A 28 2.26 11.86 5.92
C PRO A 28 0.81 11.46 5.61
N LEU A 29 0.10 12.21 4.78
CA LEU A 29 -1.26 11.87 4.35
C LEU A 29 -1.30 10.62 3.46
N ASP A 30 -0.30 10.46 2.59
CA ASP A 30 -0.18 9.29 1.73
C ASP A 30 0.11 8.03 2.54
N PHE A 31 0.93 8.14 3.61
CA PHE A 31 1.11 7.04 4.56
C PHE A 31 -0.17 6.68 5.30
N GLY A 32 -0.99 7.68 5.68
CA GLY A 32 -2.31 7.43 6.25
C GLY A 32 -3.29 6.79 5.26
N GLU A 33 -3.11 6.99 3.95
CA GLU A 33 -3.86 6.27 2.92
C GLU A 33 -3.36 4.85 2.72
N LEU A 34 -2.06 4.63 2.71
CA LEU A 34 -1.44 3.30 2.70
C LEU A 34 -1.94 2.45 3.87
N GLU A 35 -1.91 2.98 5.09
CA GLU A 35 -2.42 2.28 6.28
C GLU A 35 -3.90 1.91 6.13
N ARG A 36 -4.73 2.83 5.66
CA ARG A 36 -6.16 2.57 5.43
C ARG A 36 -6.36 1.51 4.35
N HIS A 37 -5.57 1.53 3.29
CA HIS A 37 -5.61 0.51 2.24
C HIS A 37 -5.25 -0.86 2.80
N VAL A 38 -4.15 -0.99 3.55
CA VAL A 38 -3.75 -2.23 4.23
C VAL A 38 -4.85 -2.75 5.16
N VAL A 39 -5.49 -1.88 5.95
CA VAL A 39 -6.62 -2.27 6.81
C VAL A 39 -7.80 -2.77 5.97
N SER A 40 -8.07 -2.16 4.81
CA SER A 40 -9.17 -2.57 3.93
C SER A 40 -8.97 -3.94 3.29
N LEU A 41 -7.72 -4.39 3.15
CA LEU A 41 -7.38 -5.73 2.66
C LEU A 41 -7.64 -6.83 3.70
N ARG A 42 -7.87 -6.48 4.98
CA ARG A 42 -8.18 -7.47 6.01
C ARG A 42 -9.53 -8.12 5.70
N GLY A 43 -9.53 -9.44 5.51
CA GLY A 43 -10.75 -10.20 5.25
C GLY A 43 -11.80 -9.98 6.35
N ASN A 44 -13.06 -9.84 5.97
CA ASN A 44 -14.18 -9.67 6.90
C ASN A 44 -14.45 -11.00 7.63
N PRO A 45 -14.29 -11.08 8.96
CA PRO A 45 -14.51 -12.32 9.72
C PRO A 45 -15.89 -12.93 9.50
N PHE A 46 -16.93 -12.12 9.29
CA PHE A 46 -18.26 -12.63 8.97
C PHE A 46 -18.36 -13.22 7.56
N ALA A 47 -17.65 -12.65 6.59
CA ALA A 47 -17.62 -13.18 5.23
C ALA A 47 -16.89 -14.53 5.18
N GLU A 48 -15.82 -14.69 5.96
CA GLU A 48 -15.13 -15.98 6.10
C GLU A 48 -15.99 -17.00 6.85
N LEU A 49 -16.62 -16.59 7.96
CA LEU A 49 -17.50 -17.47 8.72
C LEU A 49 -18.72 -17.92 7.90
N ALA A 50 -19.30 -17.04 7.10
CA ALA A 50 -20.46 -17.37 6.25
C ALA A 50 -20.17 -18.51 5.26
N LYS A 51 -18.91 -18.73 4.88
CA LYS A 51 -18.52 -19.83 3.97
C LYS A 51 -18.63 -21.21 4.63
N CYS A 52 -18.55 -21.29 5.96
CA CYS A 52 -18.46 -22.56 6.68
C CYS A 52 -19.43 -22.69 7.87
N ILE A 53 -20.23 -21.66 8.20
CA ILE A 53 -21.10 -21.65 9.39
C ILE A 53 -22.10 -22.81 9.43
N ASP A 54 -22.53 -23.31 8.27
CA ASP A 54 -23.46 -24.43 8.20
C ASP A 54 -22.84 -25.79 8.52
N GLU A 55 -21.51 -25.88 8.47
CA GLU A 55 -20.75 -27.07 8.87
C GLU A 55 -20.64 -27.18 10.41
N PHE A 56 -20.91 -26.10 11.14
CA PHE A 56 -20.92 -26.11 12.59
C PHE A 56 -22.21 -26.72 13.14
N PRO A 57 -22.12 -27.52 14.22
CA PRO A 57 -23.30 -27.93 14.99
C PRO A 57 -24.13 -26.71 15.42
N PRO A 58 -25.48 -26.79 15.42
CA PRO A 58 -26.36 -25.66 15.76
C PRO A 58 -25.98 -24.95 17.08
N GLU A 59 -25.58 -25.71 18.09
CA GLU A 59 -25.12 -25.23 19.39
C GLU A 59 -23.82 -24.42 19.35
N ALA A 60 -22.93 -24.71 18.39
CA ALA A 60 -21.64 -24.03 18.23
C ALA A 60 -21.71 -22.78 17.33
N ARG A 61 -22.78 -22.64 16.53
CA ARG A 61 -22.95 -21.49 15.61
C ARG A 61 -23.00 -20.14 16.36
N HIS A 62 -23.65 -20.11 17.52
CA HIS A 62 -23.74 -18.91 18.33
C HIS A 62 -22.37 -18.45 18.85
N GLU A 63 -21.54 -19.41 19.30
CA GLU A 63 -20.19 -19.13 19.76
C GLU A 63 -19.27 -18.68 18.62
N ALA A 64 -19.38 -19.32 17.44
CA ALA A 64 -18.65 -18.91 16.25
C ALA A 64 -18.99 -17.47 15.80
N LEU A 65 -20.28 -17.10 15.82
CA LEU A 65 -20.73 -15.74 15.52
C LEU A 65 -20.20 -14.72 16.53
N LYS A 66 -20.19 -15.08 17.82
CA LYS A 66 -19.63 -14.23 18.88
C LYS A 66 -18.13 -14.02 18.70
N GLY A 67 -17.38 -15.08 18.38
CA GLY A 67 -15.94 -14.99 18.08
C GLY A 67 -15.63 -14.08 16.88
N ALA A 68 -16.45 -14.12 15.82
CA ALA A 68 -16.31 -13.21 14.69
C ALA A 68 -16.57 -11.75 15.08
N ALA A 69 -17.59 -11.49 15.92
CA ALA A 69 -17.88 -10.15 16.44
C ALA A 69 -16.73 -9.62 17.32
N ASP A 70 -16.21 -10.45 18.23
CA ASP A 70 -15.08 -10.10 19.10
C ASP A 70 -13.81 -9.83 18.27
N SER A 71 -13.57 -10.61 17.21
CA SER A 71 -12.46 -10.39 16.28
C SER A 71 -12.54 -9.01 15.59
N ILE A 72 -13.73 -8.57 15.19
CA ILE A 72 -13.92 -7.22 14.63
C ILE A 72 -13.75 -6.16 15.70
N ALA A 73 -14.32 -6.36 16.89
CA ALA A 73 -14.24 -5.39 18.00
C ALA A 73 -12.80 -5.17 18.48
N HIS A 74 -11.94 -6.19 18.37
CA HIS A 74 -10.53 -6.13 18.75
C HIS A 74 -9.57 -5.81 17.61
N ARG A 75 -10.06 -5.70 16.36
CA ARG A 75 -9.22 -5.25 15.25
C ARG A 75 -8.95 -3.76 15.38
N SER A 76 -7.66 -3.41 15.37
CA SER A 76 -7.22 -2.01 15.30
C SER A 76 -7.75 -1.35 14.03
N VAL A 77 -8.21 -0.10 14.13
CA VAL A 77 -8.58 0.71 12.95
C VAL A 77 -7.33 1.10 12.14
N ARG A 78 -6.13 0.88 12.68
CA ARG A 78 -4.84 1.15 12.04
C ARG A 78 -4.12 -0.13 11.67
N ALA A 79 -3.37 -0.08 10.57
CA ALA A 79 -2.39 -1.11 10.24
C ALA A 79 -1.23 -1.04 11.25
N THR A 80 -0.66 -2.19 11.58
CA THR A 80 0.62 -2.24 12.31
C THR A 80 1.77 -1.92 11.36
N GLN A 81 2.93 -1.54 11.91
CA GLN A 81 4.12 -1.32 11.09
C GLN A 81 4.53 -2.58 10.32
N ASP A 82 4.35 -3.77 10.91
CA ASP A 82 4.66 -5.04 10.26
C ASP A 82 3.71 -5.31 9.09
N GLU A 83 2.41 -5.02 9.24
CA GLU A 83 1.44 -5.15 8.14
C GLU A 83 1.77 -4.19 6.98
N VAL A 84 2.10 -2.93 7.31
CA VAL A 84 2.51 -1.94 6.31
C VAL A 84 3.81 -2.37 5.63
N GLY A 85 4.82 -2.81 6.39
CA GLY A 85 6.09 -3.27 5.85
C GLY A 85 5.94 -4.51 4.97
N ALA A 86 5.12 -5.47 5.38
CA ALA A 86 4.82 -6.66 4.59
C ALA A 86 4.11 -6.30 3.29
N PHE A 87 3.11 -5.40 3.33
CA PHE A 87 2.40 -4.94 2.13
C PHE A 87 3.32 -4.15 1.20
N SER A 88 4.07 -3.17 1.71
CA SER A 88 5.03 -2.38 0.90
C SER A 88 6.13 -3.23 0.25
N GLY A 89 6.39 -4.43 0.77
CA GLY A 89 7.31 -5.40 0.17
C GLY A 89 6.73 -6.21 -0.99
N THR A 90 5.44 -6.10 -1.29
CA THR A 90 4.79 -6.79 -2.42
C THR A 90 4.76 -5.91 -3.67
N ALA A 91 4.47 -6.53 -4.82
CA ALA A 91 4.22 -5.79 -6.07
C ALA A 91 3.05 -4.81 -5.90
N ASP A 92 1.94 -5.25 -5.30
CA ASP A 92 0.75 -4.43 -5.07
C ASP A 92 1.05 -3.22 -4.17
N GLY A 93 1.87 -3.40 -3.14
CA GLY A 93 2.29 -2.28 -2.27
C GLY A 93 3.14 -1.26 -3.01
N ILE A 94 4.04 -1.72 -3.88
CA ILE A 94 4.85 -0.85 -4.71
C ILE A 94 3.99 -0.08 -5.72
N PHE A 95 3.01 -0.72 -6.34
CA PHE A 95 2.07 -0.07 -7.27
C PHE A 95 1.18 0.94 -6.55
N PHE A 96 0.67 0.59 -5.37
CA PHE A 96 -0.12 1.52 -4.58
C PHE A 96 0.70 2.75 -4.18
N MET A 97 1.97 2.58 -3.80
CA MET A 97 2.86 3.72 -3.53
C MET A 97 3.12 4.56 -4.77
N LEU A 98 3.34 3.94 -5.93
CA LEU A 98 3.50 4.67 -7.18
C LEU A 98 2.24 5.49 -7.52
N TYR A 99 1.06 4.89 -7.38
CA TYR A 99 -0.23 5.58 -7.53
C TYR A 99 -0.29 6.84 -6.64
N LEU A 100 0.05 6.72 -5.35
CA LEU A 100 0.03 7.85 -4.42
C LEU A 100 1.00 8.98 -4.83
N MET A 101 2.13 8.62 -5.41
CA MET A 101 3.14 9.57 -5.90
C MET A 101 2.74 10.24 -7.22
N LEU A 102 2.07 9.50 -8.11
CA LEU A 102 1.66 9.97 -9.44
C LEU A 102 0.42 10.87 -9.40
N ARG A 103 -0.62 10.47 -8.67
CA ARG A 103 -1.96 11.11 -8.67
C ARG A 103 -1.95 12.62 -8.35
N LYS A 104 -0.90 13.11 -7.68
CA LYS A 104 -0.77 14.53 -7.31
C LYS A 104 -0.39 15.40 -8.51
N GLY A 105 0.43 14.87 -9.42
CA GLY A 105 0.87 15.56 -10.63
C GLY A 105 0.04 15.22 -11.86
N HIS A 106 -0.72 14.13 -11.81
CA HIS A 106 -1.45 13.52 -12.93
C HIS A 106 -2.89 13.19 -12.52
N PRO A 107 -3.81 14.19 -12.53
CA PRO A 107 -5.21 14.02 -12.08
C PRO A 107 -6.00 12.97 -12.84
N GLU A 108 -5.56 12.61 -14.04
CA GLU A 108 -6.09 11.50 -14.83
C GLU A 108 -5.89 10.14 -14.12
N ILE A 109 -4.93 10.03 -13.21
CA ILE A 109 -4.66 8.88 -12.34
C ILE A 109 -5.41 9.08 -11.00
N ASP A 110 -6.73 9.00 -11.07
CA ASP A 110 -7.66 9.25 -9.96
C ASP A 110 -7.91 8.04 -9.05
N ARG A 111 -7.47 6.85 -9.47
CA ARG A 111 -7.70 5.59 -8.76
C ARG A 111 -6.51 4.63 -8.93
N PRO A 112 -6.27 3.72 -7.97
CA PRO A 112 -5.17 2.77 -8.02
C PRO A 112 -5.14 1.94 -9.31
N GLU A 113 -6.31 1.52 -9.81
CA GLU A 113 -6.41 0.64 -10.98
C GLU A 113 -5.88 1.30 -12.26
N LYS A 114 -5.95 2.63 -12.38
CA LYS A 114 -5.37 3.36 -13.52
C LYS A 114 -3.84 3.39 -13.46
N ALA A 115 -3.27 3.42 -12.26
CA ALA A 115 -1.82 3.27 -12.10
C ALA A 115 -1.41 1.85 -12.48
N ASP A 116 -2.18 0.83 -12.09
CA ASP A 116 -1.94 -0.55 -12.51
C ASP A 116 -2.04 -0.73 -14.03
N GLU A 117 -3.01 -0.10 -14.69
CA GLU A 117 -3.14 -0.08 -16.15
C GLU A 117 -1.87 0.52 -16.81
N LEU A 118 -1.46 1.71 -16.36
CA LEU A 118 -0.23 2.36 -16.84
C LEU A 118 1.01 1.49 -16.63
N ILE A 119 1.10 0.81 -15.49
CA ILE A 119 2.24 -0.04 -15.15
C ILE A 119 2.23 -1.36 -15.93
N ARG A 120 1.07 -1.93 -16.23
CA ARG A 120 0.98 -3.14 -17.07
C ARG A 120 1.43 -2.90 -18.51
N GLU A 121 1.38 -1.66 -18.96
CA GLU A 121 1.91 -1.28 -20.26
C GLU A 121 3.44 -1.06 -20.24
N ILE A 122 4.07 -1.08 -19.05
CA ILE A 122 5.53 -1.00 -18.89
C ILE A 122 6.17 -2.34 -19.29
N ASN A 123 7.22 -2.31 -20.11
CA ASN A 123 7.98 -3.52 -20.45
C ASN A 123 8.78 -4.02 -19.23
N GLU A 124 9.06 -5.34 -19.14
CA GLU A 124 9.77 -5.96 -17.98
C GLU A 124 11.05 -5.22 -17.55
N ALA A 125 11.79 -4.65 -18.51
CA ALA A 125 13.02 -3.88 -18.27
C ALA A 125 12.77 -2.56 -17.52
N GLU A 126 11.66 -1.90 -17.79
CA GLU A 126 11.27 -0.63 -17.19
C GLU A 126 10.63 -0.85 -15.80
N THR A 127 9.93 -1.97 -15.60
CA THR A 127 9.39 -2.40 -14.30
C THR A 127 10.50 -2.60 -13.27
N ALA A 128 11.63 -3.21 -13.67
CA ALA A 128 12.78 -3.37 -12.79
C ALA A 128 13.40 -2.02 -12.35
N GLY A 129 13.40 -1.03 -13.25
CA GLY A 129 13.84 0.34 -12.94
C GLY A 129 12.91 1.02 -11.94
N LEU A 130 11.60 0.89 -12.15
CA LEU A 130 10.58 1.45 -11.28
C LEU A 130 10.63 0.86 -9.86
N MET A 131 10.75 -0.47 -9.77
CA MET A 131 10.88 -1.18 -8.49
C MET A 131 12.13 -0.73 -7.72
N ARG A 132 13.24 -0.44 -8.42
CA ARG A 132 14.46 0.08 -7.81
C ARG A 132 14.26 1.49 -7.24
N VAL A 133 13.58 2.37 -7.95
CA VAL A 133 13.30 3.75 -7.49
C VAL A 133 12.42 3.73 -6.24
N VAL A 134 11.30 3.01 -6.29
CA VAL A 134 10.36 2.92 -5.14
C VAL A 134 11.03 2.27 -3.93
N SER A 135 11.79 1.20 -4.13
CA SER A 135 12.53 0.53 -3.05
C SER A 135 13.61 1.43 -2.44
N SER A 136 14.28 2.24 -3.26
CA SER A 136 15.33 3.17 -2.81
C SER A 136 14.75 4.32 -1.98
N LEU A 137 13.62 4.89 -2.40
CA LEU A 137 12.90 5.93 -1.66
C LEU A 137 12.43 5.42 -0.28
N TRP A 138 11.93 4.18 -0.22
CA TRP A 138 11.51 3.55 1.03
C TRP A 138 12.68 3.26 1.98
N THR A 139 13.80 2.78 1.44
CA THR A 139 15.01 2.47 2.23
C THR A 139 15.61 3.72 2.88
N ILE A 140 15.60 4.85 2.15
CA ILE A 140 16.10 6.13 2.64
C ILE A 140 15.25 6.65 3.81
N GLU A 141 13.92 6.54 3.72
CA GLU A 141 13.04 7.01 4.79
C GLU A 141 13.06 6.11 6.04
N THR A 142 13.20 4.79 5.83
CA THR A 142 13.35 3.81 6.93
C THR A 142 14.69 4.03 7.66
N ALA A 143 15.75 4.37 6.94
CA ALA A 143 17.02 4.75 7.54
C ALA A 143 16.95 6.09 8.28
N ALA A 144 16.20 7.06 7.74
CA ALA A 144 16.00 8.37 8.38
C ALA A 144 15.21 8.30 9.70
N LYS A 145 14.26 7.36 9.84
CA LYS A 145 13.50 7.13 11.08
C LYS A 145 14.29 6.37 12.17
N ASN A 146 15.44 5.76 11.82
CA ASN A 146 16.29 4.97 12.72
C ASN A 146 17.61 5.67 13.09
N LEU A 147 17.80 6.92 12.68
CA LEU A 147 18.92 7.75 13.14
C LEU A 147 18.57 8.40 14.50
N PRO A 148 19.47 8.33 15.50
CA PRO A 148 19.23 8.82 16.86
C PRO A 148 19.09 10.35 16.96
#